data_AF-A0A7K8KGS3-F1
#
_entry.id   AF-A0A7K8KGS3-F1
#
_cell.length_a   1.000
_cell.length_b   1.000
_cell.length_c   1.000
_cell.angle_alpha   90.00
_cell.angle_beta   90.00
_cell.angle_gamma   90.00
#
_symmetry.space_group_name_H-M   'P 1'
#
loop_
_entity.id
_entity.type
_entity.pdbx_description
1 polymer ?
#
loop_
_entity_poly.entity_id
_entity_poly.type
_entity_poly.pdbx_seq_one_letter_code
_entity_poly.pdbx_strand_id
1 'polypeptide(L)'
;GVLTGRCVPYNGTLRTCEIRGWCPPEVDTVDVPVMLEAENFTLFIKNSIRFPLFGFEKANLPPPGSGQELGRCRFHPEEQPLCPILRLGDVARLAGQDFPTLAATGGVLGIKIGWVCDLDRAWERCLPRYSFTRLDGRAPAPAAGYNFRHATYYRWQDGTERRTLTKAFGIRFDVLVYGNAGKFGIVPTLINTVAAFTSIGVGTVLCDIILLNFLKGAEHYKACKFEEVS
;
A
#
# COMPACT_ATOMS: atom_id res chain seq x y z
N GLY A 1 -23.43 -25.89 -11.34
CA GLY A 1 -23.57 -27.36 -11.36
C GLY A 1 -23.39 -27.84 -12.79
N VAL A 2 -23.71 -29.11 -13.06
CA VAL A 2 -23.71 -29.67 -14.43
C VAL A 2 -25.13 -29.64 -14.98
N LEU A 3 -25.33 -29.18 -16.22
CA LEU A 3 -26.65 -29.15 -16.86
C LEU A 3 -27.17 -30.58 -17.10
N THR A 4 -28.45 -30.84 -16.77
CA THR A 4 -29.07 -32.16 -17.00
C THR A 4 -29.69 -32.30 -18.39
N GLY A 5 -29.83 -31.19 -19.13
CA GLY A 5 -30.50 -31.14 -20.44
C GLY A 5 -32.02 -30.94 -20.37
N ARG A 6 -32.60 -30.83 -19.17
CA ARG A 6 -34.04 -30.59 -18.97
C ARG A 6 -34.34 -29.11 -18.69
N CYS A 7 -35.52 -28.65 -19.11
CA CYS A 7 -36.03 -27.31 -18.85
C CYS A 7 -37.18 -27.37 -17.84
N VAL A 8 -36.97 -26.84 -16.64
CA VAL A 8 -37.90 -26.91 -15.50
C VAL A 8 -38.42 -25.53 -15.13
N PRO A 9 -39.67 -25.41 -14.64
CA PRO A 9 -40.17 -24.14 -14.11
C PRO A 9 -39.42 -23.77 -12.81
N TYR A 10 -38.84 -22.57 -12.77
CA TYR A 10 -38.21 -22.02 -11.56
C TYR A 10 -39.25 -21.33 -10.67
N ASN A 11 -40.16 -20.56 -11.29
CA ASN A 11 -41.34 -19.98 -10.65
C ASN A 11 -42.51 -19.99 -11.65
N GLY A 12 -43.65 -19.38 -11.30
CA GLY A 12 -44.85 -19.37 -12.16
C GLY A 12 -44.67 -18.68 -13.52
N THR A 13 -43.63 -17.87 -13.72
CA THR A 13 -43.40 -17.07 -14.94
C THR A 13 -42.10 -17.40 -15.67
N LEU A 14 -41.13 -18.03 -15.01
CA LEU A 14 -39.78 -18.26 -15.51
C LEU A 14 -39.44 -19.76 -15.52
N ARG A 15 -38.93 -20.23 -16.66
CA ARG A 15 -38.35 -21.58 -16.80
C ARG A 15 -36.84 -21.47 -16.97
N THR A 16 -36.09 -22.37 -16.34
CA THR A 16 -34.63 -22.38 -16.37
C THR A 16 -34.10 -23.78 -16.67
N CYS A 17 -32.83 -23.88 -17.05
CA CYS A 17 -32.17 -25.17 -17.25
C CYS A 17 -31.93 -25.86 -15.90
N GLU A 18 -32.30 -27.14 -15.80
CA GLU A 18 -32.05 -27.94 -14.61
C GLU A 18 -30.55 -28.28 -14.47
N ILE A 19 -30.05 -28.24 -13.24
CA ILE A 19 -28.66 -28.53 -12.90
C ILE A 19 -28.56 -29.63 -11.85
N ARG A 20 -27.50 -30.45 -11.95
CA ARG A 20 -27.04 -31.36 -10.89
C ARG A 20 -25.92 -30.69 -10.09
N GLY A 21 -26.08 -30.59 -8.78
CA GLY A 21 -25.11 -29.96 -7.87
C GLY A 21 -25.73 -29.65 -6.51
N TRP A 22 -25.17 -28.68 -5.81
CA TRP A 22 -25.73 -28.17 -4.56
C TRP A 22 -27.04 -27.42 -4.82
N CYS A 23 -28.12 -27.86 -4.18
CA CYS A 23 -29.45 -27.32 -4.34
C CYS A 23 -30.03 -26.86 -2.98
N PRO A 24 -30.81 -25.78 -2.95
CA PRO A 24 -31.14 -24.89 -4.07
C PRO A 24 -29.93 -24.03 -4.53
N PRO A 25 -29.94 -23.52 -5.79
CA PRO A 25 -28.92 -22.57 -6.23
C PRO A 25 -29.05 -21.23 -5.49
N GLU A 26 -27.93 -20.50 -5.39
CA GLU A 26 -27.88 -19.15 -4.84
C GLU A 26 -28.69 -18.17 -5.71
N VAL A 27 -29.42 -17.25 -5.08
CA VAL A 27 -30.15 -16.16 -5.74
C VAL A 27 -29.36 -14.86 -5.51
N ASP A 28 -28.80 -14.31 -6.60
CA ASP A 28 -27.90 -13.14 -6.56
C ASP A 28 -28.62 -11.84 -7.01
N THR A 29 -29.94 -11.78 -6.85
CA THR A 29 -30.78 -10.65 -7.27
C THR A 29 -31.36 -9.85 -6.10
N VAL A 30 -31.05 -10.23 -4.87
CA VAL A 30 -31.56 -9.59 -3.66
C VAL A 30 -30.45 -8.73 -3.06
N ASP A 31 -30.71 -7.44 -2.92
CA ASP A 31 -29.81 -6.54 -2.20
C ASP A 31 -29.84 -6.87 -0.70
N VAL A 32 -28.66 -7.17 -0.16
CA VAL A 32 -28.47 -7.54 1.25
C VAL A 32 -28.04 -6.30 2.04
N PRO A 33 -28.57 -6.06 3.24
CA PRO A 33 -28.14 -4.93 4.06
C PRO A 33 -26.66 -5.03 4.43
N VAL A 34 -26.01 -3.87 4.53
CA VAL A 34 -24.61 -3.72 4.94
C VAL A 34 -24.53 -3.59 6.46
N MET A 35 -23.53 -4.21 7.08
CA MET A 35 -23.21 -4.04 8.51
C MET A 35 -22.53 -2.68 8.72
N LEU A 36 -23.31 -1.63 8.98
CA LEU A 36 -22.79 -0.26 9.18
C LEU A 36 -22.00 -0.13 10.49
N GLU A 37 -22.25 -0.98 11.48
CA GLU A 37 -21.50 -1.02 12.74
C GLU A 37 -20.02 -1.31 12.52
N ALA A 38 -19.67 -1.97 11.41
CA ALA A 38 -18.29 -2.24 11.03
C ALA A 38 -17.45 -0.97 10.83
N GLU A 39 -18.08 0.18 10.56
CA GLU A 39 -17.38 1.47 10.48
C GLU A 39 -16.66 1.82 11.81
N ASN A 40 -17.24 1.40 12.93
CA ASN A 40 -16.74 1.66 14.28
C ASN A 40 -15.77 0.59 14.79
N PHE A 41 -15.49 -0.45 14.01
CA PHE A 41 -14.48 -1.43 14.40
C PHE A 41 -13.09 -0.79 14.44
N THR A 42 -12.25 -1.35 15.29
CA THR A 42 -10.86 -0.92 15.46
C THR A 42 -9.90 -1.99 14.96
N LEU A 43 -8.89 -1.55 14.23
CA LEU A 43 -7.78 -2.34 13.76
C LEU A 43 -6.53 -1.98 14.58
N PHE A 44 -6.01 -2.94 15.32
CA PHE A 44 -4.73 -2.80 16.02
C PHE A 44 -3.60 -3.39 15.17
N ILE A 45 -2.62 -2.56 14.81
CA ILE A 45 -1.48 -2.98 13.98
C ILE A 45 -0.21 -3.01 14.84
N LYS A 46 0.35 -4.20 15.04
CA LYS A 46 1.69 -4.39 15.60
C LYS A 46 2.69 -4.58 14.47
N ASN A 47 3.55 -3.60 14.27
CA ASN A 47 4.59 -3.62 13.25
C ASN A 47 5.98 -3.52 13.88
N SER A 48 6.87 -4.44 13.49
CA SER A 48 8.28 -4.45 13.87
C SER A 48 9.13 -4.43 12.61
N ILE A 49 10.14 -3.57 12.58
CA ILE A 49 11.09 -3.44 11.48
C ILE A 49 12.50 -3.71 11.95
N ARG A 50 13.32 -4.20 11.02
CA ARG A 50 14.74 -4.42 11.19
C ARG A 50 15.47 -3.93 9.95
N PHE A 51 16.53 -3.15 10.14
CA PHE A 51 17.52 -2.85 9.10
C PHE A 51 18.77 -3.69 9.38
N PRO A 52 18.91 -4.89 8.77
CA PRO A 52 19.94 -5.85 9.16
C PRO A 52 21.36 -5.33 8.96
N LEU A 53 21.58 -4.54 7.90
CA LEU A 53 22.88 -3.93 7.59
C LEU A 53 23.43 -3.08 8.74
N PHE A 54 22.55 -2.45 9.52
CA PHE A 54 22.93 -1.57 10.63
C PHE A 54 22.65 -2.18 12.01
N GLY A 55 22.13 -3.41 12.08
CA GLY A 55 21.70 -4.04 13.34
C GLY A 55 20.62 -3.25 14.07
N PHE A 56 19.81 -2.46 13.35
CA PHE A 56 18.79 -1.59 13.94
C PHE A 56 17.43 -2.30 13.95
N GLU A 57 16.74 -2.25 15.08
CA GLU A 57 15.37 -2.75 15.25
C GLU A 57 14.50 -1.69 15.93
N LYS A 58 13.23 -1.61 15.50
CA LYS A 58 12.22 -0.74 16.12
C LYS A 58 10.81 -1.26 15.85
N ALA A 59 9.86 -0.86 16.68
CA ALA A 59 8.45 -1.17 16.51
C ALA A 59 7.60 0.11 16.52
N ASN A 60 6.39 0.04 15.97
CA ASN A 60 5.40 1.12 16.01
C ASN A 60 4.66 1.20 17.37
N LEU A 61 5.10 0.44 18.37
CA LEU A 61 4.54 0.42 19.70
C LEU A 61 5.40 1.28 20.63
N PRO A 62 4.77 2.00 21.57
CA PRO A 62 5.51 2.75 22.55
C PRO A 62 6.30 1.78 23.47
N PRO A 63 7.48 2.19 23.98
CA PRO A 63 8.28 1.32 24.84
C PRO A 63 7.52 0.95 26.12
N PRO A 64 7.80 -0.23 26.70
CA PRO A 64 7.17 -0.67 27.94
C PRO A 64 7.42 0.35 29.05
N GLY A 65 6.37 0.77 29.76
CA GLY A 65 6.45 1.76 30.85
C GLY A 65 6.25 3.22 30.44
N SER A 66 5.98 3.51 29.17
CA SER A 66 5.76 4.87 28.63
C SER A 66 4.45 5.57 29.06
N GLY A 67 3.59 4.92 29.86
CA GLY A 67 2.32 5.50 30.33
C GLY A 67 1.26 5.71 29.25
N GLN A 68 1.55 5.44 27.96
CA GLN A 68 0.55 5.47 26.90
C GLN A 68 -0.39 4.27 27.04
N GLU A 69 -1.62 4.55 27.48
CA GLU A 69 -2.70 3.57 27.51
C GLU A 69 -3.12 3.22 26.08
N LEU A 70 -2.56 2.13 25.56
CA LEU A 70 -2.95 1.53 24.27
C LEU A 70 -4.48 1.39 24.14
N GLY A 71 -5.21 1.13 25.23
CA GLY A 71 -6.68 1.00 25.19
C GLY A 71 -7.43 2.26 24.76
N ARG A 72 -6.88 3.45 24.99
CA ARG A 72 -7.59 4.73 24.78
C ARG A 72 -7.13 5.53 23.57
N CYS A 73 -5.91 5.30 23.06
CA CYS A 73 -5.43 6.06 21.92
C CYS A 73 -6.26 5.77 20.66
N ARG A 74 -6.39 6.77 19.79
CA ARG A 74 -6.97 6.62 18.45
C ARG A 74 -6.07 7.33 17.46
N PHE A 75 -5.75 6.67 16.35
CA PHE A 75 -4.91 7.23 15.32
C PHE A 75 -5.56 8.50 14.72
N HIS A 76 -4.80 9.59 14.70
CA HIS A 76 -5.13 10.78 13.93
C HIS A 76 -3.86 11.30 13.26
N PRO A 77 -3.88 11.69 11.97
CA PRO A 77 -2.68 12.09 11.25
C PRO A 77 -1.88 13.24 11.90
N GLU A 78 -2.57 14.14 12.60
CA GLU A 78 -1.97 15.32 13.26
C GLU A 78 -1.87 15.16 14.78
N GLU A 79 -2.98 14.89 15.47
CA GLU A 79 -3.03 14.81 16.94
C GLU A 79 -2.31 13.60 17.54
N GLN A 80 -2.48 12.41 16.94
CA GLN A 80 -2.00 11.13 17.49
C GLN A 80 -1.44 10.21 16.38
N PRO A 81 -0.40 10.64 15.64
CA PRO A 81 0.10 9.92 14.46
C PRO A 81 0.81 8.59 14.79
N LEU A 82 1.16 8.37 16.06
CA LEU A 82 1.87 7.18 16.51
C LEU A 82 0.95 6.12 17.12
N CYS A 83 -0.35 6.39 17.27
CA CYS A 83 -1.26 5.40 17.84
C CYS A 83 -1.47 4.23 16.85
N PRO A 84 -1.27 2.97 17.28
CA PRO A 84 -1.41 1.79 16.42
C PRO A 84 -2.86 1.29 16.29
N ILE A 85 -3.85 1.99 16.86
CA ILE A 85 -5.27 1.65 16.80
C ILE A 85 -5.99 2.58 15.84
N LEU A 86 -6.51 2.00 14.74
CA LEU A 86 -7.17 2.72 13.67
C LEU A 86 -8.64 2.33 13.63
N ARG A 87 -9.55 3.31 13.54
CA ARG A 87 -10.98 3.05 13.28
C ARG A 87 -11.19 2.82 11.78
N LEU A 88 -11.97 1.81 11.41
CA LEU A 88 -12.14 1.45 9.99
C LEU A 88 -12.77 2.57 9.16
N GLY A 89 -13.73 3.31 9.71
CA GLY A 89 -14.30 4.49 9.06
C GLY A 89 -13.28 5.59 8.78
N ASP A 90 -12.33 5.80 9.69
CA ASP A 90 -11.26 6.80 9.50
C ASP A 90 -10.27 6.32 8.43
N VAL A 91 -9.94 5.03 8.38
CA VAL A 91 -9.11 4.44 7.33
C VAL A 91 -9.75 4.62 5.95
N ALA A 92 -11.06 4.35 5.82
CA ALA A 92 -11.78 4.55 4.56
C ALA A 92 -11.80 6.03 4.14
N ARG A 93 -12.07 6.94 5.09
CA ARG A 93 -12.09 8.39 4.85
C ARG A 93 -10.72 8.91 4.42
N LEU A 94 -9.64 8.49 5.09
CA LEU A 94 -8.27 8.87 4.75
C LEU A 94 -7.81 8.29 3.41
N ALA A 95 -8.40 7.18 2.95
CA ALA A 95 -8.23 6.66 1.59
C ALA A 95 -9.14 7.34 0.55
N GLY A 96 -9.90 8.37 0.94
CA GLY A 96 -10.82 9.11 0.06
C GLY A 96 -12.03 8.29 -0.39
N GLN A 97 -12.47 7.32 0.42
CA GLN A 97 -13.63 6.46 0.14
C GLN A 97 -14.76 6.71 1.12
N ASP A 98 -15.99 6.51 0.65
CA ASP A 98 -17.20 6.46 1.47
C ASP A 98 -17.41 5.04 2.00
N PHE A 99 -17.54 4.87 3.32
CA PHE A 99 -17.59 3.56 3.97
C PHE A 99 -18.83 2.75 3.57
N PRO A 100 -20.08 3.29 3.63
CA PRO A 100 -21.27 2.56 3.20
C PRO A 100 -21.18 2.05 1.76
N THR A 101 -20.73 2.90 0.83
CA THR A 101 -20.58 2.52 -0.60
C THR A 101 -19.54 1.43 -0.78
N LEU A 102 -18.40 1.55 -0.10
CA LEU A 102 -17.32 0.57 -0.15
C LEU A 102 -17.70 -0.75 0.50
N ALA A 103 -18.51 -0.73 1.57
CA ALA A 103 -18.96 -1.93 2.25
C ALA A 103 -20.06 -2.68 1.47
N ALA A 104 -20.89 -1.97 0.69
CA ALA A 104 -21.87 -2.57 -0.21
C ALA A 104 -21.21 -3.32 -1.39
N THR A 105 -20.21 -2.70 -2.01
CA THR A 105 -19.52 -3.26 -3.19
C THR A 105 -18.34 -4.16 -2.83
N GLY A 106 -17.77 -3.96 -1.64
CA GLY A 106 -16.45 -4.45 -1.25
C GLY A 106 -15.32 -3.67 -1.94
N GLY A 107 -14.10 -3.83 -1.41
CA GLY A 107 -12.91 -3.27 -2.04
C GLY A 107 -11.64 -3.61 -1.29
N VAL A 108 -10.52 -3.04 -1.74
CA VAL A 108 -9.20 -3.28 -1.15
C VAL A 108 -8.58 -1.95 -0.73
N LEU A 109 -8.32 -1.79 0.56
CA LEU A 109 -7.62 -0.64 1.12
C LEU A 109 -6.20 -1.01 1.53
N GLY A 110 -5.24 -0.18 1.13
CA GLY A 110 -3.85 -0.28 1.52
C GLY A 110 -3.54 0.63 2.69
N ILE A 111 -3.01 0.06 3.77
CA ILE A 111 -2.46 0.78 4.92
C ILE A 111 -0.94 0.74 4.80
N LYS A 112 -0.34 1.83 4.34
CA LYS A 112 1.10 1.92 4.09
C LYS A 112 1.81 2.47 5.32
N ILE A 113 2.81 1.74 5.83
CA ILE A 113 3.65 2.14 6.96
C ILE A 113 5.08 2.34 6.47
N GLY A 114 5.49 3.60 6.36
CA GLY A 114 6.81 4.01 5.90
C GLY A 114 7.81 4.24 7.03
N TRP A 115 8.99 3.63 6.94
CA TRP A 115 10.12 3.81 7.86
C TRP A 115 11.32 4.37 7.11
N VAL A 116 11.33 5.68 6.89
CA VAL A 116 12.45 6.40 6.27
C VAL A 116 13.29 7.00 7.38
N CYS A 117 14.43 6.38 7.69
CA CYS A 117 15.19 6.69 8.89
C CYS A 117 16.63 7.11 8.60
N ASP A 118 17.01 8.25 9.15
CA ASP A 118 18.39 8.70 9.26
C ASP A 118 18.96 8.20 10.60
N LEU A 119 19.80 7.17 10.54
CA LEU A 119 20.39 6.50 11.71
C LEU A 119 21.61 7.24 12.28
N ASP A 120 22.01 8.36 11.67
CA ASP A 120 22.98 9.28 12.28
C ASP A 120 22.31 10.16 13.35
N ARG A 121 20.98 10.23 13.33
CA ARG A 121 20.17 10.92 14.34
C ARG A 121 19.79 9.99 15.48
N ALA A 122 19.17 10.58 16.52
CA ALA A 122 18.65 9.84 17.66
C ALA A 122 17.66 8.75 17.24
N TRP A 123 17.75 7.58 17.87
CA TRP A 123 16.89 6.41 17.65
C TRP A 123 15.38 6.77 17.68
N GLU A 124 15.00 7.75 18.52
CA GLU A 124 13.62 8.23 18.64
C GLU A 124 13.05 8.92 17.40
N ARG A 125 13.90 9.49 16.56
CA ARG A 125 13.45 10.23 15.37
C ARG A 125 13.06 9.32 14.20
N CYS A 126 13.43 8.04 14.26
CA CYS A 126 12.95 7.03 13.33
C CYS A 126 11.51 6.66 13.73
N LEU A 127 10.52 7.28 13.08
CA LEU A 127 9.09 7.11 13.38
C LEU A 127 8.34 6.60 12.15
N PRO A 128 7.30 5.77 12.32
CA PRO A 128 6.49 5.30 11.22
C PRO A 128 5.64 6.44 10.65
N ARG A 129 5.43 6.41 9.33
CA ARG A 129 4.48 7.28 8.64
C ARG A 129 3.37 6.45 8.02
N TYR A 130 2.14 6.70 8.44
CA TYR A 130 0.95 6.03 7.91
C TYR A 130 0.39 6.78 6.70
N SER A 131 -0.01 6.05 5.68
CA SER A 131 -0.76 6.58 4.54
C SER A 131 -1.77 5.56 4.05
N PHE A 132 -2.87 6.04 3.48
CA PHE A 132 -4.04 5.22 3.16
C PHE A 132 -4.42 5.41 1.71
N THR A 133 -4.76 4.33 1.03
CA THR A 133 -5.14 4.39 -0.40
C THR A 133 -6.03 3.21 -0.76
N ARG A 134 -6.84 3.38 -1.81
CA ARG A 134 -7.57 2.26 -2.42
C ARG A 134 -6.67 1.57 -3.44
N LEU A 135 -6.55 0.25 -3.35
CA LEU A 135 -5.67 -0.55 -4.21
C LEU A 135 -6.40 -1.17 -5.40
N ASP A 136 -7.70 -1.47 -5.26
CA ASP A 136 -8.51 -1.92 -6.39
C ASP A 136 -8.83 -0.73 -7.29
N GLY A 137 -8.35 -0.80 -8.54
CA GLY A 137 -8.41 0.29 -9.51
C GLY A 137 -9.84 0.77 -9.76
N ARG A 138 -10.04 2.08 -9.75
CA ARG A 138 -11.33 2.75 -10.05
C ARG A 138 -11.52 2.88 -11.56
N ALA A 139 -11.61 1.75 -12.26
CA ALA A 139 -11.89 1.68 -13.69
C ALA A 139 -13.17 0.85 -13.90
N PRO A 140 -13.94 1.06 -14.99
CA PRO A 140 -15.17 0.32 -15.26
C PRO A 140 -14.84 -1.11 -15.66
N ALA A 141 -14.45 -1.91 -14.68
CA ALA A 141 -14.25 -3.34 -14.83
C ALA A 141 -15.62 -4.04 -14.66
N PRO A 142 -15.88 -5.14 -15.39
CA PRO A 142 -17.11 -5.93 -15.24
C PRO A 142 -17.31 -6.51 -13.83
N ALA A 143 -16.27 -6.50 -12.99
CA ALA A 143 -16.32 -6.86 -11.58
C ALA A 143 -15.94 -5.64 -10.72
N ALA A 144 -16.93 -4.80 -10.42
CA ALA A 144 -16.76 -3.70 -9.46
C ALA A 144 -16.77 -4.27 -8.03
N GLY A 145 -15.72 -3.99 -7.26
CA GLY A 145 -15.62 -4.30 -5.82
C GLY A 145 -14.91 -5.63 -5.48
N TYR A 146 -15.12 -6.12 -4.26
CA TYR A 146 -14.44 -7.31 -3.72
C TYR A 146 -15.42 -8.23 -2.99
N ASN A 147 -15.56 -9.46 -3.50
CA ASN A 147 -16.38 -10.49 -2.88
C ASN A 147 -15.77 -11.89 -3.08
N PHE A 148 -16.16 -12.81 -2.20
CA PHE A 148 -15.81 -14.23 -2.32
C PHE A 148 -16.93 -15.11 -1.78
N ARG A 149 -16.93 -16.38 -2.19
CA ARG A 149 -17.89 -17.39 -1.71
C ARG A 149 -17.17 -18.44 -0.90
N HIS A 150 -17.69 -18.76 0.28
CA HIS A 150 -17.23 -19.87 1.11
C HIS A 150 -18.44 -20.69 1.59
N ALA A 151 -18.21 -21.94 1.98
CA ALA A 151 -19.29 -22.80 2.45
C ALA A 151 -18.93 -23.52 3.75
N THR A 152 -19.87 -23.48 4.71
CA THR A 152 -19.81 -24.27 5.94
C THR A 152 -20.53 -25.59 5.70
N TYR A 153 -19.80 -26.70 5.78
CA TYR A 153 -20.33 -28.04 5.55
C TYR A 153 -20.77 -28.69 6.86
N TYR A 154 -21.87 -29.42 6.82
CA TYR A 154 -22.38 -30.16 7.96
C TYR A 154 -23.12 -31.43 7.49
N ARG A 155 -23.19 -32.42 8.38
CA ARG A 155 -23.87 -33.68 8.12
C ARG A 155 -25.11 -33.77 8.98
N TRP A 156 -26.23 -34.13 8.38
CA TRP A 156 -27.50 -34.29 9.07
C TRP A 156 -27.66 -35.70 9.67
N GLN A 157 -28.66 -35.90 10.54
CA GLN A 157 -28.85 -37.16 11.28
C GLN A 157 -29.12 -38.38 10.37
N ASP A 158 -29.65 -38.13 9.17
CA ASP A 158 -29.89 -39.11 8.10
C ASP A 158 -28.60 -39.50 7.33
N GLY A 159 -27.46 -38.92 7.69
CA GLY A 159 -26.18 -39.13 7.02
C GLY A 159 -25.97 -38.28 5.77
N THR A 160 -26.93 -37.43 5.38
CA THR A 160 -26.86 -36.56 4.21
C THR A 160 -25.94 -35.36 4.46
N GLU A 161 -25.07 -35.06 3.50
CA GLU A 161 -24.23 -33.86 3.53
C GLU A 161 -25.00 -32.62 3.08
N ARG A 162 -24.91 -31.55 3.87
CA ARG A 162 -25.51 -30.25 3.59
C ARG A 162 -24.46 -29.16 3.76
N ARG A 163 -24.73 -27.98 3.19
CA ARG A 163 -23.86 -26.83 3.36
C ARG A 163 -24.65 -25.54 3.44
N THR A 164 -24.09 -24.56 4.14
CA THR A 164 -24.50 -23.16 4.05
C THR A 164 -23.48 -22.44 3.19
N LEU A 165 -23.87 -22.00 2.00
CA LEU A 165 -23.04 -21.19 1.12
C LEU A 165 -23.21 -19.72 1.50
N THR A 166 -22.10 -19.04 1.76
CA THR A 166 -22.06 -17.62 2.08
C THR A 166 -21.28 -16.88 1.01
N LYS A 167 -21.92 -15.93 0.35
CA LYS A 167 -21.25 -14.90 -0.46
C LYS A 167 -20.96 -13.70 0.45
N ALA A 168 -19.68 -13.42 0.67
CA ALA A 168 -19.24 -12.33 1.52
C ALA A 168 -18.72 -11.17 0.67
N PHE A 169 -19.26 -9.98 0.92
CA PHE A 169 -18.73 -8.71 0.46
C PHE A 169 -18.00 -8.04 1.63
N GLY A 170 -16.87 -7.41 1.35
CA GLY A 170 -16.12 -6.79 2.43
C GLY A 170 -14.93 -5.99 1.96
N ILE A 171 -14.27 -5.37 2.93
CA ILE A 171 -13.08 -4.56 2.72
C ILE A 171 -11.86 -5.39 3.12
N ARG A 172 -10.96 -5.62 2.18
CA ARG A 172 -9.66 -6.22 2.47
C ARG A 172 -8.66 -5.13 2.83
N PHE A 173 -7.99 -5.26 3.96
CA PHE A 173 -6.95 -4.34 4.39
C PHE A 173 -5.57 -4.98 4.18
N ASP A 174 -4.78 -4.40 3.29
CA ASP A 174 -3.41 -4.84 3.03
C ASP A 174 -2.43 -3.89 3.74
N VAL A 175 -1.73 -4.38 4.78
CA VAL A 175 -0.73 -3.59 5.51
C VAL A 175 0.61 -3.66 4.77
N LEU A 176 0.99 -2.57 4.10
CA LEU A 176 2.20 -2.49 3.28
C LEU A 176 3.30 -1.76 4.03
N VAL A 177 4.32 -2.49 4.45
CA VAL A 177 5.45 -1.92 5.20
C VAL A 177 6.61 -1.68 4.24
N TYR A 178 7.13 -0.46 4.22
CA TYR A 178 8.30 -0.10 3.42
C TYR A 178 9.23 0.80 4.23
N GLY A 179 10.49 0.87 3.84
CA GLY A 179 11.44 1.72 4.52
C GLY A 179 12.84 1.64 3.94
N ASN A 180 13.61 2.69 4.18
CA ASN A 180 15.02 2.77 3.88
C ASN A 180 15.72 3.47 5.05
N ALA A 181 16.89 2.96 5.40
CA ALA A 181 17.73 3.56 6.43
C ALA A 181 19.05 4.03 5.83
N GLY A 182 19.47 5.22 6.22
CA GLY A 182 20.80 5.74 5.94
C GLY A 182 21.61 5.84 7.23
N LYS A 183 22.89 5.52 7.17
CA LYS A 183 23.87 5.77 8.23
C LYS A 183 25.18 6.19 7.59
N PHE A 184 25.91 7.09 8.23
CA PHE A 184 27.20 7.55 7.76
C PHE A 184 28.15 6.38 7.51
N GLY A 185 28.80 6.40 6.35
CA GLY A 185 29.81 5.43 5.95
C GLY A 185 30.96 6.11 5.24
N ILE A 186 32.19 5.86 5.70
CA ILE A 186 33.38 6.53 5.16
C ILE A 186 33.63 6.21 3.67
N VAL A 187 33.34 4.98 3.25
CA VAL A 187 33.54 4.52 1.87
C VAL A 187 32.66 5.31 0.86
N PRO A 188 31.32 5.37 1.00
CA PRO A 188 30.50 6.16 0.08
C PRO A 188 30.79 7.66 0.16
N THR A 189 31.18 8.19 1.33
CA THR A 189 31.62 9.59 1.44
C THR A 189 32.86 9.85 0.58
N LEU A 190 33.91 9.02 0.68
CA LEU A 190 35.13 9.19 -0.11
C LEU A 190 34.87 9.07 -1.62
N ILE A 191 34.07 8.09 -2.05
CA ILE A 191 33.72 7.92 -3.47
C ILE A 191 33.00 9.17 -4.00
N ASN A 192 32.02 9.70 -3.24
CA ASN A 192 31.29 10.91 -3.64
C ASN A 192 32.18 12.15 -3.64
N THR A 193 33.13 12.28 -2.71
CA THR A 193 34.11 13.37 -2.69
C THR A 193 35.05 13.31 -3.91
N VAL A 194 35.54 12.12 -4.27
CA VAL A 194 36.36 11.95 -5.48
C VAL A 194 35.55 12.31 -6.73
N ALA A 195 34.32 11.79 -6.85
CA ALA A 195 33.44 12.12 -7.97
C ALA A 195 33.17 13.62 -8.08
N ALA A 196 32.97 14.31 -6.95
CA ALA A 196 32.79 15.76 -6.91
C ALA A 196 34.03 16.50 -7.43
N PHE A 197 35.23 16.14 -6.96
CA PHE A 197 36.47 16.78 -7.44
C PHE A 197 36.74 16.53 -8.92
N THR A 198 36.55 15.30 -9.40
CA THR A 198 36.70 14.99 -10.83
C THR A 198 35.69 15.77 -11.69
N SER A 199 34.48 16.01 -11.18
CA SER A 199 33.44 16.74 -11.92
C SER A 199 33.74 18.24 -12.10
N ILE A 200 34.60 18.84 -11.26
CA ILE A 200 35.02 20.26 -11.41
C ILE A 200 35.70 20.49 -12.77
N GLY A 201 36.41 19.49 -13.30
CA GLY A 201 37.07 19.56 -14.60
C GLY A 201 36.12 19.80 -15.78
N VAL A 202 34.82 19.49 -15.67
CA VAL A 202 33.85 19.76 -16.74
C VAL A 202 33.70 21.26 -17.00
N GLY A 203 33.91 22.10 -15.98
CA GLY A 203 33.83 23.56 -16.12
C GLY A 203 34.90 24.14 -17.05
N THR A 204 36.08 23.52 -17.15
CA THR A 204 37.17 24.05 -18.00
C THR A 204 36.82 23.97 -19.47
N VAL A 205 36.06 22.96 -19.90
CA VAL A 205 35.58 22.81 -21.29
C VAL A 205 34.66 23.98 -21.66
N LEU A 206 33.73 24.36 -20.77
CA LEU A 206 32.86 25.51 -21.00
C LEU A 206 33.66 26.82 -21.01
N CYS A 207 34.57 26.99 -20.04
CA CYS A 207 35.45 28.15 -19.98
C CYS A 207 36.30 28.28 -21.25
N ASP A 208 36.81 27.18 -21.79
CA ASP A 208 37.58 27.15 -23.03
C ASP A 208 36.75 27.60 -24.23
N ILE A 209 35.49 27.13 -24.36
CA ILE A 209 34.59 27.57 -25.44
C ILE A 209 34.36 29.07 -25.37
N ILE A 210 34.09 29.60 -24.17
CA ILE A 210 33.85 31.03 -23.93
C ILE A 210 35.11 31.84 -24.25
N LEU A 211 36.25 31.46 -23.67
CA LEU A 211 37.54 32.15 -23.81
C LEU A 211 38.02 32.22 -25.26
N LEU A 212 37.93 31.10 -25.98
CA LEU A 212 38.50 30.98 -27.32
C LEU A 212 37.57 31.46 -28.43
N ASN A 213 36.26 31.64 -28.18
CA ASN A 213 35.32 32.01 -29.25
C ASN A 213 34.52 33.29 -29.00
N PHE A 214 34.30 33.68 -27.73
CA PHE A 214 33.38 34.77 -27.40
C PHE A 214 34.04 36.00 -26.77
N LEU A 215 35.32 35.93 -26.39
CA LEU A 215 36.06 37.10 -25.90
C LEU A 215 36.74 37.86 -27.05
N LYS A 216 36.77 39.20 -26.93
CA LYS A 216 37.37 40.11 -27.94
C LYS A 216 38.86 39.84 -28.21
N GLY A 217 39.58 39.18 -27.29
CA GLY A 217 40.97 38.76 -27.43
C GLY A 217 41.17 37.29 -27.83
N ALA A 218 40.14 36.62 -28.36
CA ALA A 218 40.13 35.19 -28.66
C ALA A 218 41.36 34.72 -29.47
N GLU A 219 41.76 35.45 -30.51
CA GLU A 219 42.89 35.08 -31.37
C GLU A 219 44.23 35.07 -30.61
N HIS A 220 44.42 35.98 -29.65
CA HIS A 220 45.60 35.95 -28.78
C HIS A 220 45.61 34.70 -27.89
N TYR A 221 44.46 34.35 -27.30
CA TYR A 221 44.34 33.14 -26.46
C TYR A 221 44.52 31.85 -27.26
N LYS A 222 44.05 31.79 -28.52
CA LYS A 222 44.29 30.64 -29.41
C LYS A 222 45.78 30.49 -29.72
N ALA A 223 46.46 31.57 -30.07
CA ALA A 223 47.89 31.55 -30.38
C ALA A 223 48.75 31.13 -29.17
N CYS A 224 48.36 31.51 -27.95
CA CYS A 224 49.06 31.05 -26.74
C CYS A 224 48.74 29.60 -26.35
N LYS A 225 47.61 29.05 -26.78
CA LYS A 225 47.14 27.71 -26.38
C LYS A 225 47.54 26.60 -27.36
N PHE A 226 47.51 26.89 -28.66
CA PHE A 226 47.77 25.90 -29.71
C PHE A 226 49.10 26.19 -30.39
N GLU A 227 49.99 25.20 -30.42
CA GLU A 227 51.24 25.22 -31.18
C GLU A 227 51.08 24.31 -32.40
N GLU A 228 51.08 24.88 -33.60
CA GLU A 228 50.93 24.13 -34.85
C GLU A 228 52.27 23.49 -35.24
N VAL A 229 52.26 22.18 -35.51
CA VAL A 229 53.43 21.43 -35.97
C VAL A 229 53.23 21.07 -37.44
N SER A 230 54.23 21.36 -38.26
CA SER A 230 54.26 21.13 -39.71
C SER A 230 54.80 19.77 -40.13
#